data_AF-A0A7K2XHG2-F1
#
_entry.id   AF-A0A7K2XHG2-F1
#
_cell.length_a   1.000
_cell.length_b   1.000
_cell.length_c   1.000
_cell.angle_alpha   90.00
_cell.angle_beta   90.00
_cell.angle_gamma   90.00
#
_symmetry.space_group_name_H-M   'P 1'
#
loop_
_entity.id
_entity.type
_entity.pdbx_description
1 polymer ?
#
loop_
_entity_poly.entity_id
_entity_poly.type
_entity_poly.pdbx_seq_one_letter_code
_entity_poly.pdbx_strand_id
1 'polypeptide(L)'
;PREGLDRARRRLLDTRDALHLTTGRATDRLALQEQDAVAAELGLLDADTLLREVYEAARTISYATDVTWREVNRVLKARSARPRLRSLLGGRSGGKPPVERTPLAEGVVEMDGEVVLARTARPERDPVLPLRAA
;
A
#
# COMPACT_ATOMS: atom_id res chain seq x y z
N PRO A 1 6.85 4.14 -6.01
CA PRO A 1 5.55 3.45 -5.85
C PRO A 1 4.70 3.31 -7.14
N ARG A 2 4.96 4.07 -8.21
CA ARG A 2 4.18 3.99 -9.47
C ARG A 2 4.81 3.12 -10.56
N GLU A 3 5.99 2.59 -10.30
CA GLU A 3 6.63 1.67 -11.23
C GLU A 3 5.81 0.38 -11.31
N GLY A 4 5.61 -0.13 -12.53
CA GLY A 4 4.84 -1.36 -12.75
C GLY A 4 3.31 -1.23 -12.77
N LEU A 5 2.75 -0.06 -12.42
CA LEU A 5 1.29 0.14 -12.35
C LEU A 5 0.60 -0.02 -13.71
N ASP A 6 1.19 0.55 -14.78
CA ASP A 6 0.68 0.40 -16.15
C ASP A 6 0.80 -1.04 -16.66
N ARG A 7 1.80 -1.79 -16.19
CA ARG A 7 1.96 -3.20 -16.53
C ARG A 7 0.91 -4.04 -15.80
N ALA A 8 0.73 -3.83 -14.49
CA ALA A 8 -0.28 -4.52 -13.70
C ALA A 8 -1.70 -4.26 -14.23
N ARG A 9 -2.01 -2.99 -14.56
CA ARG A 9 -3.29 -2.63 -15.19
C ARG A 9 -3.48 -3.35 -16.52
N ARG A 10 -2.48 -3.34 -17.40
CA ARG A 10 -2.56 -4.05 -18.69
C ARG A 10 -2.81 -5.53 -18.49
N ARG A 11 -2.06 -6.20 -17.60
CA ARG A 11 -2.26 -7.62 -17.30
C ARG A 11 -3.69 -7.95 -16.88
N LEU A 12 -4.27 -7.19 -15.95
CA LEU A 12 -5.65 -7.45 -15.52
C LEU A 12 -6.69 -7.18 -16.63
N LEU A 13 -6.44 -6.19 -17.48
CA LEU A 13 -7.32 -5.92 -18.64
C LEU A 13 -7.21 -7.02 -19.69
N ASP A 14 -6.00 -7.46 -20.02
CA ASP A 14 -5.76 -8.57 -20.95
C ASP A 14 -6.44 -9.85 -20.44
N THR A 15 -6.34 -10.16 -19.15
CA THR A 15 -7.04 -11.30 -18.52
C THR A 15 -8.56 -11.17 -18.62
N ARG A 16 -9.11 -9.98 -18.36
CA ARG A 16 -10.56 -9.75 -18.47
C ARG A 16 -11.02 -9.91 -19.92
N ASP A 17 -10.27 -9.37 -20.86
CA ASP A 17 -10.63 -9.43 -22.28
C ASP A 17 -10.58 -10.88 -22.78
N ALA A 18 -9.56 -11.67 -22.37
CA ALA A 18 -9.52 -13.10 -22.62
C ALA A 18 -10.70 -13.85 -21.98
N LEU A 19 -11.06 -13.55 -20.72
CA LEU A 19 -12.25 -14.12 -20.07
C LEU A 19 -13.54 -13.84 -20.84
N HIS A 20 -13.70 -12.61 -21.35
CA HIS A 20 -14.84 -12.25 -22.18
C HIS A 20 -14.86 -13.03 -23.51
N LEU A 21 -13.71 -13.22 -24.15
CA LEU A 21 -13.59 -14.00 -25.38
C LEU A 21 -13.92 -15.49 -25.13
N THR A 22 -13.37 -16.07 -24.07
CA THR A 22 -13.59 -17.48 -23.71
C THR A 22 -15.05 -17.77 -23.32
N THR A 23 -15.71 -16.85 -22.60
CA THR A 23 -17.06 -17.08 -22.07
C THR A 23 -18.18 -16.51 -22.94
N GLY A 24 -17.87 -15.58 -23.83
CA GLY A 24 -18.87 -14.80 -24.57
C GLY A 24 -19.73 -13.87 -23.70
N ARG A 25 -19.31 -13.61 -22.45
CA ARG A 25 -20.06 -12.83 -21.46
C ARG A 25 -19.24 -11.66 -20.97
N ALA A 26 -19.90 -10.54 -20.66
CA ALA A 26 -19.30 -9.41 -19.96
C ALA A 26 -19.25 -9.68 -18.45
N THR A 27 -18.23 -10.39 -17.99
CA THR A 27 -18.02 -10.76 -16.59
C THR A 27 -16.59 -10.48 -16.15
N ASP A 28 -16.44 -9.94 -14.94
CA ASP A 28 -15.14 -9.69 -14.32
C ASP A 28 -14.74 -10.79 -13.31
N ARG A 29 -15.53 -11.88 -13.23
CA ARG A 29 -15.26 -13.00 -12.32
C ARG A 29 -14.64 -14.17 -13.07
N LEU A 30 -13.36 -14.42 -12.82
CA LEU A 30 -12.65 -15.62 -13.25
C LEU A 30 -13.01 -16.78 -12.30
N ALA A 31 -13.96 -17.61 -12.69
CA ALA A 31 -14.27 -18.83 -11.95
C ALA A 31 -13.32 -19.97 -12.35
N LEU A 32 -13.29 -21.04 -11.53
CA LEU A 32 -12.29 -22.10 -11.62
C LEU A 32 -12.32 -22.80 -12.98
N GLN A 33 -13.51 -23.09 -13.49
CA GLN A 33 -13.70 -23.80 -14.75
C GLN A 33 -13.22 -23.01 -15.99
N GLU A 34 -13.11 -21.68 -15.90
CA GLU A 34 -12.63 -20.84 -17.00
C GLU A 34 -11.11 -20.69 -17.02
N GLN A 35 -10.39 -21.01 -15.92
CA GLN A 35 -8.98 -20.64 -15.76
C GLN A 35 -8.06 -21.26 -16.81
N ASP A 36 -8.19 -22.56 -17.07
CA ASP A 36 -7.35 -23.24 -18.07
C ASP A 36 -7.58 -22.69 -19.49
N ALA A 37 -8.84 -22.42 -19.82
CA ALA A 37 -9.20 -21.89 -21.14
C ALA A 37 -8.71 -20.44 -21.32
N VAL A 38 -8.80 -19.61 -20.29
CA VAL A 38 -8.26 -18.23 -20.30
C VAL A 38 -6.73 -18.25 -20.32
N ALA A 39 -6.08 -19.16 -19.60
CA ALA A 39 -4.62 -19.31 -19.63
C ALA A 39 -4.15 -19.69 -21.04
N ALA A 40 -4.84 -20.62 -21.71
CA ALA A 40 -4.56 -21.00 -23.08
C ALA A 40 -4.74 -19.83 -24.07
N GLU A 41 -5.81 -19.04 -23.94
CA GLU A 41 -6.07 -17.85 -24.77
C GLU A 41 -4.95 -16.80 -24.63
N LEU A 42 -4.38 -16.67 -23.43
CA LEU A 42 -3.26 -15.75 -23.15
C LEU A 42 -1.88 -16.33 -23.50
N GLY A 43 -1.82 -17.57 -24.01
CA GLY A 43 -0.57 -18.26 -24.32
C GLY A 43 0.28 -18.59 -23.09
N LEU A 44 -0.36 -18.76 -21.93
CA LEU A 44 0.29 -19.17 -20.68
C LEU A 44 0.34 -20.70 -20.58
N LEU A 45 1.20 -21.20 -19.70
CA LEU A 45 1.40 -22.64 -19.50
C LEU A 45 0.13 -23.31 -18.95
N ASP A 46 -0.47 -22.70 -17.92
CA ASP A 46 -1.56 -23.28 -17.14
C ASP A 46 -2.30 -22.21 -16.31
N ALA A 47 -3.40 -22.63 -15.67
CA ALA A 47 -4.16 -21.83 -14.72
C ALA A 47 -3.30 -21.27 -13.58
N ASP A 48 -2.34 -22.04 -13.05
CA ASP A 48 -1.48 -21.59 -11.96
C ASP A 48 -0.59 -20.40 -12.36
N THR A 49 -0.05 -20.44 -13.59
CA THR A 49 0.71 -19.33 -14.17
C THR A 49 -0.16 -18.09 -14.33
N LEU A 50 -1.39 -18.25 -14.83
CA LEU A 50 -2.38 -17.18 -14.92
C LEU A 50 -2.66 -16.54 -13.57
N LEU A 51 -3.01 -17.35 -12.57
CA LEU A 51 -3.34 -16.87 -11.23
C LEU A 51 -2.15 -16.15 -10.58
N ARG A 52 -0.93 -16.67 -10.76
CA ARG A 52 0.28 -16.00 -10.27
C ARG A 52 0.43 -14.60 -10.87
N GLU A 53 0.31 -14.45 -12.19
CA GLU A 53 0.42 -13.13 -12.83
C GLU A 53 -0.69 -12.16 -12.35
N VAL A 54 -1.92 -12.66 -12.19
CA VAL A 54 -3.06 -11.87 -11.68
C VAL A 54 -2.79 -11.40 -10.25
N TYR A 55 -2.30 -12.28 -9.36
CA TYR A 55 -1.98 -11.93 -7.98
C TYR A 55 -0.82 -10.94 -7.88
N GLU A 56 0.23 -11.10 -8.68
CA GLU A 56 1.35 -10.15 -8.74
C GLU A 56 0.88 -8.76 -9.20
N ALA A 57 0.02 -8.69 -10.21
CA ALA A 57 -0.60 -7.44 -10.67
C ALA A 57 -1.50 -6.81 -9.59
N ALA A 58 -2.37 -7.60 -8.97
CA ALA A 58 -3.25 -7.15 -7.90
C ALA A 58 -2.46 -6.62 -6.69
N ARG A 59 -1.39 -7.32 -6.29
CA ARG A 59 -0.51 -6.91 -5.19
C ARG A 59 0.17 -5.57 -5.48
N THR A 60 0.62 -5.38 -6.73
CA THR A 60 1.23 -4.12 -7.17
C THR A 60 0.24 -2.95 -7.02
N ILE A 61 -1.00 -3.14 -7.48
CA ILE A 61 -2.04 -2.11 -7.40
C ILE A 61 -2.46 -1.86 -5.94
N SER A 62 -2.65 -2.91 -5.15
CA SER A 62 -3.00 -2.79 -3.73
C SER A 62 -1.94 -2.01 -2.96
N TYR A 63 -0.67 -2.38 -3.13
CA TYR A 63 0.43 -1.67 -2.47
C TYR A 63 0.51 -0.20 -2.88
N ALA A 64 0.40 0.10 -4.18
CA ALA A 64 0.41 1.47 -4.66
C ALA A 64 -0.78 2.27 -4.12
N THR A 65 -1.96 1.64 -3.99
CA THR A 65 -3.17 2.24 -3.42
C THR A 65 -2.98 2.55 -1.94
N ASP A 66 -2.46 1.61 -1.16
CA ASP A 66 -2.20 1.78 0.27
C ASP A 66 -1.23 2.94 0.54
N VAL A 67 -0.11 2.98 -0.18
CA VAL A 67 0.89 4.06 -0.07
C VAL A 67 0.27 5.39 -0.47
N THR A 68 -0.54 5.41 -1.53
CA THR A 68 -1.21 6.64 -1.99
C THR A 68 -2.20 7.16 -0.95
N TRP A 69 -3.02 6.29 -0.36
CA TRP A 69 -3.98 6.72 0.66
C TRP A 69 -3.31 7.18 1.95
N ARG A 70 -2.21 6.53 2.37
CA ARG A 70 -1.41 7.01 3.50
C ARG A 70 -0.88 8.42 3.25
N GLU A 71 -0.33 8.68 2.06
CA GLU A 71 0.16 10.01 1.70
C GLU A 71 -0.95 11.07 1.71
N VAL A 72 -2.12 10.74 1.14
CA VAL A 72 -3.28 11.65 1.14
C VAL A 72 -3.72 11.96 2.57
N ASN A 73 -3.84 10.94 3.43
CA ASN A 73 -4.22 11.13 4.83
C ASN A 73 -3.21 12.01 5.58
N ARG A 74 -1.91 11.82 5.33
CA ARG A 74 -0.84 12.66 5.89
C ARG A 74 -0.98 14.14 5.48
N VAL A 75 -1.22 14.38 4.19
CA VAL A 75 -1.42 15.75 3.66
C VAL A 75 -2.68 16.39 4.23
N LEU A 76 -3.78 15.65 4.32
CA LEU A 76 -5.04 16.14 4.89
C LEU A 76 -4.88 16.50 6.38
N LYS A 77 -4.19 15.66 7.17
CA LYS A 77 -3.88 15.93 8.59
C LYS A 77 -3.00 17.16 8.77
N ALA A 78 -1.98 17.34 7.92
CA ALA A 78 -1.13 18.53 7.95
C ALA A 78 -1.90 19.82 7.61
N ARG A 79 -2.91 19.73 6.72
CA ARG A 79 -3.77 20.86 6.35
C ARG A 79 -4.79 21.21 7.43
N SER A 80 -5.36 20.23 8.13
CA SER A 80 -6.31 20.45 9.23
C SER A 80 -5.61 20.97 10.50
N ALA A 81 -4.33 20.64 10.70
CA ALA A 81 -3.53 21.11 11.84
C ALA A 81 -3.04 22.57 11.74
N ARG A 82 -3.40 23.33 10.69
CA ARG A 82 -3.06 24.76 10.61
C ARG A 82 -3.85 25.54 11.68
N PRO A 83 -3.19 26.21 12.65
CA PRO A 83 -3.87 26.90 13.73
C PRO A 83 -4.43 28.23 13.21
N ARG A 84 -5.59 28.19 12.56
CA ARG A 84 -6.37 29.40 12.29
C ARG A 84 -7.10 29.80 13.57
N LEU A 85 -6.38 30.37 14.54
CA LEU A 85 -6.84 31.36 15.55
C LEU A 85 -6.00 31.39 16.84
N ARG A 86 -5.27 30.33 17.20
CA ARG A 86 -4.61 30.27 18.53
C ARG A 86 -3.30 31.06 18.66
N SER A 87 -2.72 31.57 17.57
CA SER A 87 -1.53 32.44 17.66
C SER A 87 -1.84 33.93 17.89
N LEU A 88 -3.12 34.33 17.88
CA LEU A 88 -3.52 35.72 18.09
C LEU A 88 -3.91 36.03 19.55
N LEU A 89 -4.11 35.02 20.40
CA LEU A 89 -4.39 35.17 21.83
C LEU A 89 -3.25 34.60 22.66
N GLY A 90 -2.21 35.42 22.86
CA GLY A 90 -1.41 35.49 24.09
C GLY A 90 -0.67 34.24 24.57
N GLY A 91 0.67 34.30 24.52
CA GLY A 91 1.51 33.70 25.56
C GLY A 91 2.24 32.40 25.20
N ARG A 92 3.48 32.56 24.72
CA ARG A 92 4.64 31.69 25.02
C ARG A 92 4.44 30.16 24.94
N SER A 93 4.43 29.63 23.71
CA SER A 93 5.20 28.43 23.30
C SER A 93 4.74 28.00 21.91
N GLY A 94 5.42 28.46 20.87
CA GLY A 94 5.20 28.08 19.47
C GLY A 94 5.68 26.66 19.14
N GLY A 95 5.31 25.68 19.96
CA GLY A 95 5.57 24.27 19.70
C GLY A 95 4.50 23.71 18.77
N LYS A 96 4.91 23.20 17.60
CA LYS A 96 4.12 22.27 16.79
C LYS A 96 3.48 21.24 17.74
N PRO A 97 2.17 20.93 17.67
CA PRO A 97 1.59 19.89 18.52
C PRO A 97 2.45 18.63 18.39
N PRO A 98 2.85 18.00 19.51
CA PRO A 98 3.70 16.82 19.45
C PRO A 98 2.99 15.78 18.60
N VAL A 99 3.69 15.27 17.58
CA VAL A 99 3.20 14.14 16.79
C VAL A 99 3.00 13.00 17.77
N GLU A 100 1.80 12.43 17.79
CA GLU A 100 1.45 11.33 18.67
C GLU A 100 2.29 10.10 18.28
N ARG A 101 2.98 9.51 19.26
CA ARG A 101 3.87 8.36 19.06
C ARG A 101 3.45 7.27 20.01
N THR A 102 2.96 6.16 19.48
CA THR A 102 2.54 5.00 20.29
C THR A 102 3.74 4.06 20.43
N PRO A 103 4.18 3.71 21.65
CA PRO A 103 5.26 2.75 21.82
C PRO A 103 4.82 1.36 21.34
N LEU A 104 5.59 0.75 20.44
CA LEU A 104 5.36 -0.62 19.96
C LEU A 104 6.32 -1.61 20.63
N ALA A 105 7.60 -1.24 20.72
CA ALA A 105 8.64 -2.00 21.39
C ALA A 105 9.79 -1.08 21.84
N GLU A 106 10.76 -1.61 22.58
CA GLU A 106 11.93 -0.83 22.94
C GLU A 106 12.71 -0.36 21.70
N GLY A 107 12.82 0.96 21.54
CA GLY A 107 13.44 1.58 20.37
C GLY A 107 12.53 1.73 19.14
N VAL A 108 11.26 1.29 19.22
CA VAL A 108 10.32 1.25 18.09
C VAL A 108 8.99 1.89 18.49
N VAL A 109 8.50 2.83 17.69
CA VAL A 109 7.21 3.50 17.92
C VAL A 109 6.41 3.57 16.63
N GLU A 110 5.09 3.54 16.76
CA GLU A 110 4.18 3.91 15.68
C GLU A 110 4.09 5.43 15.61
N MET A 111 4.21 6.00 14.41
CA MET A 111 3.98 7.41 14.15
C MET A 111 3.26 7.55 12.82
N ASP A 112 2.05 8.11 12.85
CA ASP A 112 1.18 8.26 11.67
C ASP A 112 0.95 6.95 10.88
N GLY A 113 0.86 5.82 11.58
CA GLY A 113 0.67 4.49 10.98
C GLY A 113 1.94 3.85 10.41
N GLU A 114 3.11 4.46 10.63
CA GLU A 114 4.41 3.89 10.28
C GLU A 114 5.18 3.44 11.52
N VAL A 115 5.84 2.29 11.41
CA VAL A 115 6.81 1.85 12.40
C VAL A 115 8.10 2.64 12.19
N VAL A 116 8.42 3.50 13.15
CA VAL A 116 9.61 4.36 13.10
C VAL A 116 10.49 4.14 14.33
N LEU A 117 11.78 4.45 14.18
CA LEU A 117 12.71 4.40 15.29
C LEU A 117 12.36 5.45 16.35
N ALA A 118 12.34 5.03 17.61
CA ALA A 118 12.23 5.94 18.75
C ALA A 118 13.36 6.98 18.70
N ARG A 119 13.14 8.17 19.28
CA ARG A 119 14.19 9.23 19.29
C ARG A 119 15.46 8.78 20.04
N THR A 120 15.30 7.85 20.96
CA THR A 120 16.36 7.26 21.78
C THR A 120 17.00 6.03 21.17
N ALA A 121 16.49 5.52 20.04
CA ALA A 121 17.03 4.33 19.39
C ALA A 121 18.46 4.57 18.89
N ARG A 122 19.34 3.58 19.11
CA ARG A 122 20.73 3.59 18.62
C ARG A 122 21.01 2.33 17.80
N PRO A 123 20.69 2.33 16.49
CA PRO A 123 20.86 1.15 15.63
C PRO A 123 22.28 0.59 15.65
N GLU A 124 23.29 1.48 15.69
CA GLU A 124 24.71 1.14 15.78
C GLU A 124 25.08 0.29 17.00
N ARG A 125 24.25 0.33 18.05
CA ARG A 125 24.49 -0.32 19.34
C ARG A 125 23.45 -1.41 19.66
N ASP A 126 22.48 -1.60 18.77
CA ASP A 126 21.39 -2.55 18.95
C ASP A 126 21.08 -3.25 17.62
N PRO A 127 21.87 -4.30 17.27
CA PRO A 127 21.76 -4.97 15.99
C PRO A 127 20.46 -5.77 15.82
N VAL A 128 19.72 -6.05 16.91
CA VAL A 128 18.43 -6.76 16.86
C VAL A 128 17.24 -5.82 16.72
N LEU A 129 17.46 -4.50 16.70
CA LEU A 129 16.42 -3.49 16.54
C LEU A 129 15.53 -3.70 15.29
N PRO A 130 16.05 -4.09 14.11
CA PRO A 130 15.21 -4.40 12.95
C PRO A 130 14.25 -5.58 13.17
N LEU A 131 14.67 -6.58 13.96
CA LEU A 131 13.83 -7.76 14.27
C LEU A 131 12.64 -7.39 15.16
N ARG A 132 12.75 -6.32 15.97
CA ARG A 132 11.64 -5.82 16.79
C ARG A 132 10.59 -5.04 16.00
N ALA A 133 10.88 -4.71 14.74
CA ALA A 133 9.98 -3.99 13.85
C ALA A 133 9.38 -4.90 12.75
N ALA A 134 9.70 -6.21 12.77
CA ALA A 134 9.28 -7.20 11.77
C ALA A 134 7.96 -7.89 12.14
#